data_AF-A0A534PZ52-F1
#
_entry.id   AF-A0A534PZ52-F1
#
_cell.length_a   1.000
_cell.length_b   1.000
_cell.length_c   1.000
_cell.angle_alpha   90.00
_cell.angle_beta   90.00
_cell.angle_gamma   90.00
#
_symmetry.space_group_name_H-M   'P 1'
#
loop_
_entity.id
_entity.type
_entity.pdbx_description
1 polymer ?
#
loop_
_entity_poly.entity_id
_entity_poly.type
_entity_poly.pdbx_seq_one_letter_code
_entity_poly.pdbx_strand_id
1 'polypeptide(L)'
;MYFVQQTTVRVATRFPDPFGRDRRRYLSWFRRHREHLYDADFQARTIEEAAAPSPAAPSTVDLAPPLARTRSSTPGINMLGYFTAESGVGEAARAISRAIETACIPVVRNNLDAGPELRHGDTTYRDFPADNPHAINLVHTNADMLRATRKQVGKAYFRGRTNIGYWLWELPEFPDRWSGRFRHLDEVWTPSSFCVESIAAKSSLPVVRVPIPIDPSVAAPLERSHFGLPDDVYLFLFAFDFQSYFERKNPLAVIEAFRLAFSERDPALLLVKSSNGSRFPDRLQQLKDAAAKHRVRIHDGYLDKNEMRNLLRLCDSYVSLHRSEGFGLSLAEAMAFAKPVIATGYSANLDYMNADNGLLVRHRLVEIERDVGPYAKGQVWADPDVEQAAAYMRRVFGDAAFAAEIGRHAQQDVQRELGTARVGRLIERRLGSLR
;
A
#
# COMPACT_ATOMS: atom_id res chain seq x y z
N MET A 1 -35.99 -3.43 5.61
CA MET A 1 -35.95 -2.07 5.00
C MET A 1 -36.29 -0.93 5.97
N TYR A 2 -37.43 -0.96 6.69
CA TYR A 2 -37.83 0.14 7.60
C TYR A 2 -36.95 0.34 8.86
N PHE A 3 -36.27 -0.72 9.32
CA PHE A 3 -35.38 -0.67 10.49
C PHE A 3 -33.99 -0.08 10.17
N VAL A 4 -33.54 -0.21 8.92
CA VAL A 4 -32.16 0.13 8.48
C VAL A 4 -32.02 1.61 8.12
N GLN A 5 -33.05 2.22 7.53
CA GLN A 5 -33.09 3.67 7.31
C GLN A 5 -33.03 4.47 8.63
N GLN A 6 -33.55 3.93 9.73
CA GLN A 6 -33.49 4.60 11.02
C GLN A 6 -32.10 4.59 11.66
N THR A 7 -31.26 3.58 11.41
CA THR A 7 -29.94 3.44 12.04
C THR A 7 -28.89 4.37 11.43
N THR A 8 -28.80 4.48 10.10
CA THR A 8 -27.80 5.30 9.42
C THR A 8 -28.05 6.80 9.60
N VAL A 9 -29.32 7.22 9.51
CA VAL A 9 -29.73 8.58 9.85
C VAL A 9 -29.40 8.88 11.31
N ARG A 10 -29.68 7.95 12.24
CA ARG A 10 -29.36 8.13 13.67
C ARG A 10 -27.87 8.23 13.95
N VAL A 11 -26.96 7.58 13.20
CA VAL A 11 -25.51 7.66 13.46
C VAL A 11 -24.97 9.04 13.12
N ALA A 12 -25.34 9.61 11.97
CA ALA A 12 -24.91 10.95 11.58
C ALA A 12 -25.52 12.04 12.49
N THR A 13 -26.77 11.87 12.96
CA THR A 13 -27.36 12.80 13.95
C THR A 13 -26.76 12.63 15.35
N ARG A 14 -26.31 11.42 15.70
CA ARG A 14 -25.79 11.10 17.06
C ARG A 14 -24.29 11.34 17.21
N PHE A 15 -23.53 11.28 16.12
CA PHE A 15 -22.10 11.55 16.05
C PHE A 15 -21.79 12.42 14.81
N PRO A 16 -22.08 13.73 14.86
CA PRO A 16 -21.82 14.64 13.73
C PRO A 16 -20.33 14.79 13.37
N ASP A 17 -19.42 14.53 14.32
CA ASP A 17 -17.98 14.57 14.09
C ASP A 17 -17.30 13.28 14.64
N PRO A 18 -17.51 12.12 13.99
CA PRO A 18 -17.06 10.82 14.49
C PRO A 18 -15.54 10.63 14.44
N PHE A 19 -14.82 11.54 13.78
CA PHE A 19 -13.36 11.52 13.65
C PHE A 19 -12.66 12.61 14.48
N GLY A 20 -13.38 13.64 14.92
CA GLY A 20 -12.92 14.63 15.88
C GLY A 20 -13.59 14.45 17.25
N ARG A 21 -14.51 15.35 17.59
CA ARG A 21 -15.04 15.51 18.95
C ARG A 21 -15.85 14.32 19.46
N ASP A 22 -16.53 13.59 18.57
CA ASP A 22 -17.34 12.43 18.95
C ASP A 22 -16.57 11.10 18.90
N ARG A 23 -15.29 11.11 18.52
CA ARG A 23 -14.50 9.91 18.24
C ARG A 23 -14.55 8.85 19.35
N ARG A 24 -14.44 9.25 20.62
CA ARG A 24 -14.49 8.28 21.74
C ARG A 24 -15.87 7.63 21.89
N ARG A 25 -16.94 8.40 21.71
CA ARG A 25 -18.32 7.91 21.81
C ARG A 25 -18.68 7.05 20.59
N TYR A 26 -18.25 7.47 19.41
CA TYR A 26 -18.37 6.72 18.16
C TYR A 26 -17.66 5.36 18.25
N LEU A 27 -16.38 5.32 18.65
CA LEU A 27 -15.62 4.07 18.76
C LEU A 27 -16.15 3.12 19.84
N SER A 28 -16.78 3.63 20.90
CA SER A 28 -17.44 2.82 21.93
C SER A 28 -18.79 2.27 21.46
N TRP A 29 -19.54 3.05 20.68
CA TRP A 29 -20.78 2.61 20.06
C TRP A 29 -20.50 1.57 18.97
N PHE A 30 -19.56 1.86 18.06
CA PHE A 30 -19.15 0.97 16.97
C PHE A 30 -18.67 -0.40 17.48
N ARG A 31 -17.81 -0.44 18.50
CA ARG A 31 -17.34 -1.70 19.11
C ARG A 31 -18.47 -2.59 19.63
N ARG A 32 -19.57 -2.01 20.08
CA ARG A 32 -20.74 -2.74 20.61
C ARG A 32 -21.73 -3.20 19.54
N HIS A 33 -21.65 -2.64 18.33
CA HIS A 33 -22.63 -2.90 17.27
C HIS A 33 -22.00 -3.40 15.97
N ARG A 34 -20.67 -3.60 15.93
CA ARG A 34 -19.91 -4.01 14.74
C ARG A 34 -20.43 -5.31 14.12
N GLU A 35 -20.85 -6.27 14.93
CA GLU A 35 -21.32 -7.59 14.47
C GLU A 35 -22.63 -7.49 13.67
N HIS A 36 -23.47 -6.49 13.97
CA HIS A 36 -24.72 -6.23 13.23
C HIS A 36 -24.55 -5.32 12.02
N LEU A 37 -23.38 -4.68 11.86
CA LEU A 37 -23.05 -3.81 10.72
C LEU A 37 -22.43 -4.61 9.56
N TYR A 38 -21.87 -5.79 9.83
CA TYR A 38 -21.31 -6.68 8.79
C TYR A 38 -22.35 -7.62 8.15
N ASP A 39 -23.54 -7.76 8.76
CA ASP A 39 -24.52 -8.79 8.39
C ASP A 39 -25.77 -8.25 7.65
N ALA A 40 -25.84 -6.95 7.35
CA ALA A 40 -26.95 -6.38 6.59
C ALA A 40 -26.47 -5.31 5.59
N ASP A 41 -26.71 -5.60 4.31
CA ASP A 41 -26.71 -4.67 3.19
C ASP A 41 -25.35 -4.20 2.64
N PHE A 42 -24.59 -5.17 2.13
CA PHE A 42 -23.55 -4.99 1.08
C PHE A 42 -24.12 -4.49 -0.27
N GLN A 43 -25.38 -4.07 -0.36
CA GLN A 43 -25.99 -3.61 -1.62
C GLN A 43 -27.08 -2.55 -1.38
N ALA A 44 -26.75 -1.26 -1.34
CA ALA A 44 -27.70 -0.20 -1.65
C ALA A 44 -27.03 1.17 -1.94
N ARG A 45 -26.57 1.32 -3.19
CA ARG A 45 -26.62 2.51 -4.05
C ARG A 45 -26.49 3.91 -3.41
N THR A 46 -25.37 4.56 -3.67
CA THR A 46 -25.23 6.02 -3.75
C THR A 46 -25.87 6.52 -5.05
N ILE A 47 -27.10 7.02 -4.97
CA ILE A 47 -27.66 7.99 -5.93
C ILE A 47 -27.90 9.28 -5.15
N GLU A 48 -27.35 10.35 -5.72
CA GLU A 48 -27.67 11.78 -5.62
C GLU A 48 -28.73 12.22 -4.61
N GLU A 49 -28.37 13.17 -3.74
CA GLU A 49 -28.98 14.50 -3.63
C GLU A 49 -28.45 15.24 -2.40
N ALA A 50 -27.88 16.43 -2.61
CA ALA A 50 -28.15 17.65 -1.84
C ALA A 50 -27.09 18.71 -2.16
N ALA A 51 -27.24 19.31 -3.34
CA ALA A 51 -26.89 20.71 -3.54
C ALA A 51 -27.83 21.60 -2.72
N ALA A 52 -27.29 22.68 -2.12
CA ALA A 52 -27.80 24.07 -2.04
C ALA A 52 -27.20 24.79 -0.80
N PRO A 53 -27.25 26.15 -0.69
CA PRO A 53 -26.05 27.00 -0.69
C PRO A 53 -25.79 27.66 0.69
N SER A 54 -24.58 28.19 0.90
CA SER A 54 -24.28 29.02 2.08
C SER A 54 -24.34 30.52 1.74
N PRO A 55 -24.89 31.39 2.62
CA PRO A 55 -25.12 32.80 2.32
C PRO A 55 -23.87 33.69 2.53
N ALA A 56 -23.94 34.88 1.92
CA ALA A 56 -22.93 35.90 1.82
C ALA A 56 -22.32 36.39 3.15
N ALA A 57 -21.04 36.74 3.11
CA ALA A 57 -20.32 37.44 4.19
C ALA A 57 -20.38 38.97 4.01
N PRO A 58 -20.41 39.76 5.09
CA PRO A 58 -20.31 41.22 5.01
C PRO A 58 -18.86 41.70 4.87
N SER A 59 -18.74 42.90 4.32
CA SER A 59 -17.56 43.58 3.78
C SER A 59 -16.63 44.24 4.81
N THR A 60 -15.34 44.20 4.47
CA THR A 60 -14.24 45.19 4.61
C THR A 60 -13.91 45.82 5.96
N VAL A 61 -12.65 45.64 6.39
CA VAL A 61 -11.78 46.75 6.84
C VAL A 61 -10.37 46.53 6.28
N ASP A 62 -9.84 47.61 5.69
CA ASP A 62 -8.54 47.74 5.01
C ASP A 62 -7.45 48.23 5.99
N LEU A 63 -6.27 47.61 5.97
CA LEU A 63 -5.03 48.14 6.56
C LEU A 63 -3.82 47.73 5.69
N ALA A 64 -3.04 48.73 5.28
CA ALA A 64 -1.92 48.71 4.33
C ALA A 64 -0.72 47.80 4.72
N PRO A 65 0.18 47.45 3.77
CA PRO A 65 0.95 46.22 3.81
C PRO A 65 2.36 46.38 4.42
N PRO A 66 2.93 45.34 5.04
CA PRO A 66 4.37 45.20 5.18
C PRO A 66 4.92 44.17 4.17
N LEU A 67 5.74 44.69 3.25
CA LEU A 67 6.89 44.07 2.56
C LEU A 67 6.82 42.56 2.27
N ALA A 68 6.59 42.27 0.98
CA ALA A 68 6.62 40.94 0.38
C ALA A 68 7.95 40.19 0.66
N ARG A 69 7.90 39.25 1.61
CA ARG A 69 8.55 37.95 1.43
C ARG A 69 7.42 36.99 1.09
N THR A 70 7.32 36.55 -0.15
CA THR A 70 6.41 35.48 -0.55
C THR A 70 6.82 34.20 0.17
N ARG A 71 6.38 34.05 1.43
CA ARG A 71 6.42 32.78 2.15
C ARG A 71 5.53 31.84 1.36
N SER A 72 6.10 30.80 0.78
CA SER A 72 5.32 29.62 0.44
C SER A 72 4.45 29.29 1.66
N SER A 73 3.13 29.32 1.48
CA SER A 73 2.16 29.15 2.55
C SER A 73 2.03 27.69 2.97
N THR A 74 2.88 26.78 2.48
CA THR A 74 2.93 25.36 2.85
C THR A 74 4.30 25.05 3.46
N PRO A 75 4.38 24.50 4.69
CA PRO A 75 5.68 24.20 5.31
C PRO A 75 6.37 23.10 4.50
N GLY A 76 7.67 23.28 4.22
CA GLY A 76 8.45 22.26 3.54
C GLY A 76 8.76 21.06 4.43
N ILE A 77 9.36 20.02 3.84
CA ILE A 77 9.67 18.74 4.49
C ILE A 77 11.14 18.37 4.26
N ASN A 78 11.86 17.99 5.32
CA ASN A 78 13.08 17.20 5.17
C ASN A 78 12.71 15.71 5.21
N MET A 79 12.93 14.99 4.12
CA MET A 79 12.55 13.59 3.98
C MET A 79 13.76 12.68 4.07
N LEU A 80 13.72 11.71 4.98
CA LEU A 80 14.66 10.60 5.06
C LEU A 80 14.05 9.36 4.41
N GLY A 81 14.83 8.63 3.63
CA GLY A 81 14.39 7.37 3.05
C GLY A 81 15.50 6.66 2.28
N TYR A 82 15.23 5.41 1.90
CA TYR A 82 16.14 4.60 1.08
C TYR A 82 15.94 4.92 -0.42
N PHE A 83 16.23 6.16 -0.82
CA PHE A 83 15.94 6.67 -2.17
C PHE A 83 16.68 5.92 -3.27
N THR A 84 17.89 5.43 -3.00
CA THR A 84 18.68 4.66 -3.98
C THR A 84 18.44 3.15 -3.94
N ALA A 85 17.76 2.63 -2.90
CA ALA A 85 17.56 1.20 -2.74
C ALA A 85 16.42 0.67 -3.61
N GLU A 86 16.67 -0.45 -4.29
CA GLU A 86 15.68 -1.20 -5.07
C GLU A 86 14.88 -2.13 -4.14
N SER A 87 14.02 -1.54 -3.32
CA SER A 87 13.13 -2.23 -2.37
C SER A 87 11.73 -1.61 -2.36
N GLY A 88 10.74 -2.33 -1.81
CA GLY A 88 9.38 -1.78 -1.66
C GLY A 88 9.32 -0.52 -0.80
N VAL A 89 10.13 -0.43 0.28
CA VAL A 89 10.21 0.76 1.13
C VAL A 89 10.89 1.92 0.40
N GLY A 90 11.92 1.62 -0.42
CA GLY A 90 12.57 2.61 -1.28
C GLY A 90 11.62 3.17 -2.33
N GLU A 91 10.83 2.32 -3.00
CA GLU A 91 9.85 2.79 -3.99
C GLU A 91 8.73 3.59 -3.33
N ALA A 92 8.25 3.17 -2.15
CA ALA A 92 7.27 3.95 -1.38
C ALA A 92 7.82 5.34 -1.01
N ALA A 93 9.08 5.44 -0.58
CA ALA A 93 9.73 6.72 -0.28
C ALA A 93 9.80 7.62 -1.51
N ARG A 94 10.22 7.07 -2.67
CA ARG A 94 10.24 7.82 -3.94
C ARG A 94 8.83 8.24 -4.37
N ALA A 95 7.84 7.38 -4.21
CA ALA A 95 6.45 7.65 -4.58
C ALA A 95 5.86 8.79 -3.73
N ILE A 96 6.00 8.72 -2.41
CA ILE A 96 5.58 9.80 -1.49
C ILE A 96 6.32 11.10 -1.83
N SER A 97 7.61 11.03 -2.14
CA SER A 97 8.39 12.20 -2.54
C SER A 97 7.86 12.87 -3.80
N ARG A 98 7.47 12.10 -4.83
CA ARG A 98 6.81 12.63 -6.04
C ARG A 98 5.46 13.28 -5.74
N ALA A 99 4.68 12.72 -4.81
CA ALA A 99 3.41 13.33 -4.39
C ALA A 99 3.62 14.67 -3.66
N ILE A 100 4.66 14.78 -2.84
CA ILE A 100 5.06 16.03 -2.18
C ILE A 100 5.45 17.08 -3.24
N GLU A 101 6.27 16.71 -4.24
CA GLU A 101 6.63 17.59 -5.36
C GLU A 101 5.42 18.05 -6.17
N THR A 102 4.51 17.11 -6.48
CA THR A 102 3.29 17.38 -7.26
C THR A 102 2.37 18.37 -6.55
N ALA A 103 2.39 18.40 -5.22
CA ALA A 103 1.66 19.37 -4.41
C ALA A 103 2.43 20.69 -4.20
N CYS A 104 3.53 20.90 -4.90
CA CYS A 104 4.39 22.09 -4.78
C CYS A 104 4.89 22.35 -3.35
N ILE A 105 5.03 21.28 -2.55
CA ILE A 105 5.57 21.36 -1.19
C ILE A 105 7.11 21.32 -1.30
N PRO A 106 7.84 22.31 -0.75
CA PRO A 106 9.30 22.28 -0.75
C PRO A 106 9.81 21.02 -0.03
N VAL A 107 10.70 20.27 -0.66
CA VAL A 107 11.22 19.02 -0.10
C VAL A 107 12.74 18.91 -0.25
N VAL A 108 13.40 18.58 0.85
CA VAL A 108 14.81 18.17 0.88
C VAL A 108 14.89 16.67 1.11
N ARG A 109 15.66 15.96 0.30
CA ARG A 109 15.84 14.51 0.39
C ARG A 109 17.17 14.18 1.03
N ASN A 110 17.13 13.23 1.96
CA ASN A 110 18.30 12.68 2.63
C ASN A 110 18.29 11.17 2.41
N ASN A 111 19.26 10.66 1.66
CA ASN A 111 19.37 9.22 1.43
C ASN A 111 19.94 8.52 2.66
N LEU A 112 19.28 7.45 3.08
CA LEU A 112 19.79 6.54 4.09
C LEU A 112 20.58 5.41 3.44
N ASP A 113 21.57 4.93 4.17
CA ASP A 113 22.29 3.72 3.77
C ASP A 113 21.42 2.53 4.16
N ALA A 114 21.06 1.72 3.17
CA ALA A 114 20.22 0.55 3.36
C ALA A 114 21.05 -0.72 3.65
N GLY A 115 22.38 -0.57 3.71
CA GLY A 115 23.34 -1.64 3.93
C GLY A 115 23.64 -2.44 2.66
N PRO A 116 24.71 -3.25 2.66
CA PRO A 116 25.14 -4.03 1.50
C PRO A 116 24.13 -5.11 1.09
N GLU A 117 23.17 -5.38 1.95
CA GLU A 117 22.13 -6.36 1.73
C GLU A 117 21.11 -5.90 0.68
N LEU A 118 21.03 -4.62 0.32
CA LEU A 118 20.14 -4.13 -0.71
C LEU A 118 20.93 -3.64 -1.93
N ARG A 119 20.35 -3.83 -3.12
CA ARG A 119 20.91 -3.22 -4.33
C ARG A 119 20.57 -1.73 -4.34
N HIS A 120 21.57 -0.90 -4.69
CA HIS A 120 21.49 0.56 -4.70
C HIS A 120 21.55 1.14 -6.12
N GLY A 121 20.79 0.59 -7.05
CA GLY A 121 20.81 0.97 -8.46
C GLY A 121 19.81 2.06 -8.87
N ASP A 122 18.87 2.46 -8.00
CA ASP A 122 17.86 3.45 -8.38
C ASP A 122 18.49 4.85 -8.46
N THR A 123 18.28 5.52 -9.59
CA THR A 123 18.86 6.84 -9.86
C THR A 123 17.82 7.95 -10.05
N THR A 124 16.57 7.73 -9.62
CA THR A 124 15.47 8.70 -9.68
C THR A 124 15.83 10.02 -8.99
N TYR A 125 16.51 9.94 -7.85
CA TYR A 125 17.03 11.08 -7.11
C TYR A 125 18.53 10.87 -6.85
N ARG A 126 19.33 11.91 -7.10
CA ARG A 126 20.81 11.86 -7.00
C ARG A 126 21.38 12.92 -6.06
N ASP A 127 20.69 14.06 -5.94
CA ASP A 127 21.13 15.18 -5.14
C ASP A 127 20.55 15.09 -3.71
N PHE A 128 21.44 14.91 -2.74
CA PHE A 128 21.10 14.81 -1.32
C PHE A 128 21.87 15.90 -0.55
N PRO A 129 21.31 17.11 -0.41
CA PRO A 129 21.99 18.20 0.28
C PRO A 129 22.11 17.92 1.78
N ALA A 130 23.18 18.45 2.39
CA ALA A 130 23.41 18.30 3.83
C ALA A 130 22.51 19.21 4.69
N ASP A 131 22.10 20.36 4.15
CA ASP A 131 21.22 21.29 4.86
C ASP A 131 19.78 20.78 4.90
N ASN A 132 19.11 21.04 6.03
CA ASN A 132 17.76 20.57 6.32
C ASN A 132 16.94 21.77 6.84
N PRO A 133 16.51 22.67 5.95
CA PRO A 133 15.99 23.99 6.33
C PRO A 133 14.55 23.94 6.86
N HIS A 134 13.86 22.81 6.73
CA HIS A 134 12.44 22.72 7.06
C HIS A 134 12.18 22.33 8.52
N ALA A 135 11.05 22.81 9.05
CA ALA A 135 10.62 22.54 10.43
C ALA A 135 10.01 21.13 10.62
N ILE A 136 9.71 20.43 9.52
CA ILE A 136 9.07 19.11 9.52
C ILE A 136 10.03 18.10 8.93
N ASN A 137 10.20 16.99 9.63
CA ASN A 137 10.92 15.82 9.14
C ASN A 137 9.93 14.70 8.83
N LEU A 138 10.03 14.10 7.65
CA LEU A 138 9.36 12.85 7.30
C LEU A 138 10.40 11.72 7.26
N VAL A 139 10.33 10.83 8.24
CA VAL A 139 11.24 9.69 8.40
C VAL A 139 10.60 8.47 7.76
N HIS A 140 10.90 8.25 6.48
CA HIS A 140 10.34 7.14 5.70
C HIS A 140 11.16 5.85 5.88
N THR A 141 11.21 5.37 7.12
CA THR A 141 11.70 4.05 7.49
C THR A 141 10.75 3.41 8.50
N ASN A 142 10.65 2.08 8.48
CA ASN A 142 9.80 1.34 9.42
C ASN A 142 10.30 1.45 10.87
N ALA A 143 9.42 1.13 11.81
CA ALA A 143 9.67 1.30 13.25
C ALA A 143 10.86 0.48 13.79
N ASP A 144 11.15 -0.66 13.16
CA ASP A 144 12.33 -1.47 13.42
C ASP A 144 13.63 -0.72 13.11
N MET A 145 13.64 0.02 12.00
CA MET A 145 14.81 0.75 11.51
C MET A 145 15.02 2.13 12.15
N LEU A 146 14.02 2.72 12.81
CA LEU A 146 14.14 4.07 13.36
C LEU A 146 15.37 4.27 14.27
N ARG A 147 15.74 3.26 15.07
CA ARG A 147 16.95 3.36 15.91
C ARG A 147 18.23 3.49 15.08
N ALA A 148 18.35 2.68 14.02
CA ALA A 148 19.48 2.72 13.09
C ALA A 148 19.51 4.04 12.30
N THR A 149 18.35 4.46 11.77
CA THR A 149 18.18 5.76 11.10
C THR A 149 18.69 6.91 11.96
N ARG A 150 18.30 6.96 13.24
CA ARG A 150 18.75 8.00 14.17
C ARG A 150 20.24 7.98 14.47
N LYS A 151 20.85 6.79 14.50
CA LYS A 151 22.30 6.64 14.67
C LYS A 151 23.04 7.17 13.44
N GLN A 152 22.51 6.92 12.25
CA GLN A 152 23.13 7.34 10.99
C GLN A 152 23.11 8.87 10.80
N VAL A 153 21.97 9.53 11.02
CA VAL A 153 21.83 10.98 10.75
C VAL A 153 22.10 11.87 11.97
N GLY A 154 22.25 11.26 13.15
CA GLY A 154 22.51 11.96 14.39
C GLY A 154 21.30 12.66 15.01
N LYS A 155 21.42 13.02 16.30
CA LYS A 155 20.33 13.64 17.08
C LYS A 155 19.98 15.05 16.60
N ALA A 156 20.92 15.77 16.00
CA ALA A 156 20.72 17.13 15.52
C ALA A 156 19.63 17.22 14.45
N TYR A 157 19.49 16.18 13.62
CA TYR A 157 18.46 16.10 12.59
C TYR A 157 17.03 16.24 13.14
N PHE A 158 16.77 15.76 14.35
CA PHE A 158 15.43 15.68 14.95
C PHE A 158 15.11 16.85 15.90
N ARG A 159 16.13 17.61 16.34
CA ARG A 159 15.98 18.57 17.42
C ARG A 159 15.21 19.81 16.94
N GLY A 160 14.19 20.21 17.69
CA GLY A 160 13.42 21.44 17.42
C GLY A 160 12.56 21.37 16.16
N ARG A 161 12.19 20.17 15.72
CA ARG A 161 11.39 19.90 14.51
C ARG A 161 10.25 18.96 14.84
N THR A 162 9.18 19.01 14.04
CA THR A 162 8.10 18.01 14.06
C THR A 162 8.57 16.78 13.30
N ASN A 163 8.65 15.63 13.97
CA ASN A 163 9.17 14.39 13.41
C ASN A 163 8.02 13.41 13.13
N ILE A 164 7.78 13.14 11.86
CA ILE A 164 6.74 12.23 11.39
C ILE A 164 7.40 10.93 10.93
N GLY A 165 7.02 9.79 11.48
CA GLY A 165 7.46 8.48 10.97
C GLY A 165 6.52 7.98 9.89
N TYR A 166 7.01 7.38 8.81
CA TYR A 166 6.17 6.67 7.84
C TYR A 166 6.36 5.17 7.98
N TRP A 167 5.41 4.48 8.60
CA TRP A 167 5.55 3.08 9.01
C TRP A 167 4.59 2.18 8.25
N LEU A 168 5.12 1.05 7.77
CA LEU A 168 4.37 -0.07 7.25
C LEU A 168 4.38 -1.20 8.27
N TRP A 169 3.25 -1.88 8.41
CA TRP A 169 3.15 -3.08 9.22
C TRP A 169 2.04 -3.99 8.70
N GLU A 170 2.28 -5.30 8.72
CA GLU A 170 1.42 -6.23 7.99
C GLU A 170 0.47 -7.02 8.87
N LEU A 171 0.56 -6.99 10.20
CA LEU A 171 -0.33 -7.79 11.07
C LEU A 171 -1.27 -6.93 11.92
N PRO A 172 -2.42 -7.48 12.38
CA PRO A 172 -3.36 -6.73 13.23
C PRO A 172 -2.74 -6.24 14.54
N GLU A 173 -1.73 -6.93 15.07
CA GLU A 173 -1.01 -6.52 16.27
C GLU A 173 0.37 -5.96 15.94
N PHE A 174 0.56 -4.67 16.26
CA PHE A 174 1.86 -4.01 16.17
C PHE A 174 2.82 -4.47 17.29
N PRO A 175 4.11 -4.75 17.01
CA PRO A 175 5.00 -5.38 18.00
C PRO A 175 5.33 -4.50 19.21
N ASP A 176 5.14 -5.01 20.42
CA ASP A 176 5.41 -4.30 21.67
C ASP A 176 6.86 -3.84 21.82
N ARG A 177 7.82 -4.64 21.31
CA ARG A 177 9.24 -4.28 21.29
C ARG A 177 9.53 -2.99 20.51
N TRP A 178 8.60 -2.53 19.67
CA TRP A 178 8.70 -1.29 18.90
C TRP A 178 7.92 -0.12 19.50
N SER A 179 7.08 -0.30 20.52
CA SER A 179 6.31 0.78 21.17
C SER A 179 7.21 1.92 21.69
N GLY A 180 8.41 1.60 22.18
CA GLY A 180 9.38 2.62 22.61
C GLY A 180 9.89 3.56 21.50
N ARG A 181 9.52 3.36 20.22
CA ARG A 181 9.89 4.27 19.11
C ARG A 181 9.00 5.50 19.03
N PHE A 182 7.76 5.44 19.52
CA PHE A 182 6.85 6.59 19.48
C PHE A 182 7.43 7.81 20.19
N ARG A 183 8.19 7.64 21.29
CA ARG A 183 8.86 8.73 22.04
C ARG A 183 9.87 9.57 21.23
N HIS A 184 10.08 9.25 19.96
CA HIS A 184 11.03 9.89 19.07
C HIS A 184 10.35 10.61 17.90
N LEU A 185 9.02 10.57 17.87
CA LEU A 185 8.17 11.13 16.84
C LEU A 185 7.08 11.97 17.50
N ASP A 186 6.46 12.81 16.69
CA ASP A 186 5.29 13.62 17.05
C ASP A 186 4.03 13.04 16.38
N GLU A 187 4.19 12.33 15.26
CA GLU A 187 3.12 11.70 14.50
C GLU A 187 3.63 10.47 13.71
N VAL A 188 2.72 9.56 13.37
CA VAL A 188 3.00 8.45 12.45
C VAL A 188 2.06 8.52 11.24
N TRP A 189 2.63 8.51 10.05
CA TRP A 189 1.93 8.25 8.80
C TRP A 189 2.06 6.79 8.40
N THR A 190 1.04 6.27 7.71
CA THR A 190 1.01 4.86 7.31
C THR A 190 0.12 4.67 6.08
N PRO A 191 0.37 3.68 5.21
CA PRO A 191 -0.27 3.64 3.89
C PRO A 191 -1.73 3.20 3.88
N SER A 192 -2.21 2.52 4.94
CA SER A 192 -3.52 1.88 4.92
C SER A 192 -4.27 2.00 6.24
N SER A 193 -5.59 1.88 6.17
CA SER A 193 -6.48 1.84 7.34
C SER A 193 -6.14 0.64 8.23
N PHE A 194 -5.76 -0.49 7.63
CA PHE A 194 -5.27 -1.68 8.35
C PHE A 194 -4.03 -1.37 9.21
N CYS A 195 -3.04 -0.68 8.64
CA CYS A 195 -1.88 -0.25 9.41
C CYS A 195 -2.25 0.81 10.46
N VAL A 196 -3.18 1.72 10.17
CA VAL A 196 -3.68 2.69 11.16
C VAL A 196 -4.23 1.95 12.37
N GLU A 197 -5.11 0.97 12.17
CA GLU A 197 -5.73 0.20 13.25
C GLU A 197 -4.67 -0.52 14.09
N SER A 198 -3.73 -1.19 13.45
CA SER A 198 -2.67 -1.95 14.13
C SER A 198 -1.73 -1.05 14.94
N ILE A 199 -1.21 0.03 14.33
CA ILE A 199 -0.25 0.92 14.98
C ILE A 199 -0.93 1.78 16.06
N ALA A 200 -2.13 2.29 15.80
CA ALA A 200 -2.87 3.14 16.74
C ALA A 200 -3.28 2.39 18.01
N ALA A 201 -3.43 1.06 17.97
CA ALA A 201 -3.68 0.25 19.15
C ALA A 201 -2.57 0.34 20.21
N LYS A 202 -1.34 0.66 19.80
CA LYS A 202 -0.17 0.78 20.68
C LYS A 202 0.41 2.20 20.75
N SER A 203 -0.16 3.16 20.01
CA SER A 203 0.36 4.52 19.90
C SER A 203 -0.34 5.51 20.83
N SER A 204 0.44 6.38 21.47
CA SER A 204 -0.05 7.59 22.11
C SER A 204 -0.06 8.80 21.18
N LEU A 205 0.45 8.66 19.95
CA LEU A 205 0.55 9.71 18.95
C LEU A 205 -0.60 9.60 17.93
N PRO A 206 -0.89 10.68 17.17
CA PRO A 206 -1.72 10.55 15.98
C PRO A 206 -1.11 9.53 14.99
N VAL A 207 -1.95 8.63 14.50
CA VAL A 207 -1.62 7.70 13.40
C VAL A 207 -2.54 8.03 12.24
N VAL A 208 -1.96 8.49 11.12
CA VAL A 208 -2.68 9.07 10.00
C VAL A 208 -2.45 8.26 8.73
N ARG A 209 -3.54 7.94 8.04
CA ARG A 209 -3.46 7.26 6.73
C ARG A 209 -2.99 8.24 5.67
N VAL A 210 -1.82 7.97 5.09
CA VAL A 210 -1.28 8.63 3.89
C VAL A 210 -0.89 7.52 2.91
N PRO A 211 -1.74 7.16 1.94
CA PRO A 211 -1.49 6.02 1.06
C PRO A 211 -0.26 6.25 0.16
N ILE A 212 0.34 5.15 -0.30
CA ILE A 212 1.42 5.24 -1.29
C ILE A 212 0.79 5.60 -2.64
N PRO A 213 1.25 6.67 -3.31
CA PRO A 213 0.71 7.06 -4.59
C PRO A 213 1.14 6.09 -5.69
N ILE A 214 0.21 5.81 -6.61
CA ILE A 214 0.44 4.95 -7.77
C ILE A 214 0.50 5.78 -9.04
N ASP A 215 1.49 5.47 -9.87
CA ASP A 215 1.71 6.08 -11.17
C ASP A 215 1.99 4.97 -12.20
N PRO A 216 1.03 4.68 -13.11
CA PRO A 216 1.15 3.63 -14.12
C PRO A 216 1.97 4.05 -15.34
N SER A 217 2.99 4.88 -15.16
CA SER A 217 3.89 5.31 -16.25
C SER A 217 5.01 4.30 -16.51
N VAL A 218 5.25 3.97 -17.78
CA VAL A 218 6.47 3.27 -18.22
C VAL A 218 7.40 4.28 -18.90
N ALA A 219 8.70 4.21 -18.60
CA ALA A 219 9.69 5.12 -19.20
C ALA A 219 10.01 4.73 -20.64
N ALA A 220 10.13 3.43 -20.91
CA ALA A 220 10.30 2.86 -22.23
C ALA A 220 9.44 1.58 -22.34
N PRO A 221 8.53 1.49 -23.34
CA PRO A 221 7.76 0.27 -23.58
C PRO A 221 8.69 -0.91 -23.90
N LEU A 222 8.40 -2.06 -23.30
CA LEU A 222 9.02 -3.35 -23.60
C LEU A 222 7.96 -4.34 -24.07
N GLU A 223 8.40 -5.43 -24.71
CA GLU A 223 7.54 -6.53 -25.14
C GLU A 223 7.84 -7.80 -24.31
N ARG A 224 6.96 -8.81 -24.39
CA ARG A 224 7.15 -10.08 -23.68
C ARG A 224 8.44 -10.79 -24.05
N SER A 225 8.89 -10.64 -25.29
CA SER A 225 10.16 -11.18 -25.80
C SER A 225 11.39 -10.70 -25.02
N HIS A 226 11.38 -9.47 -24.47
CA HIS A 226 12.44 -8.97 -23.58
C HIS A 226 12.64 -9.87 -22.36
N PHE A 227 11.55 -10.42 -21.84
CA PHE A 227 11.53 -11.32 -20.68
C PHE A 227 11.60 -12.80 -21.07
N GLY A 228 11.76 -13.12 -22.36
CA GLY A 228 11.69 -14.48 -22.89
C GLY A 228 10.31 -15.13 -22.72
N LEU A 229 9.24 -14.33 -22.61
CA LEU A 229 7.87 -14.80 -22.42
C LEU A 229 7.15 -14.95 -23.77
N PRO A 230 6.31 -15.98 -23.94
CA PRO A 230 5.53 -16.17 -25.16
C PRO A 230 4.32 -15.22 -25.25
N ASP A 231 3.96 -14.86 -26.48
CA ASP A 231 2.80 -13.99 -26.78
C ASP A 231 1.49 -14.78 -26.92
N ASP A 232 1.55 -16.07 -27.23
CA ASP A 232 0.41 -16.95 -27.51
C ASP A 232 -0.16 -17.65 -26.26
N VAL A 233 0.08 -17.09 -25.07
CA VAL A 233 -0.45 -17.60 -23.80
C VAL A 233 -1.06 -16.51 -22.94
N TYR A 234 -2.01 -16.89 -22.11
CA TYR A 234 -2.51 -16.06 -21.02
C TYR A 234 -1.51 -16.06 -19.86
N LEU A 235 -0.93 -14.89 -19.56
CA LEU A 235 0.12 -14.71 -18.58
C LEU A 235 -0.45 -14.24 -17.23
N PHE A 236 -0.41 -15.14 -16.25
CA PHE A 236 -0.58 -14.79 -14.84
C PHE A 236 0.75 -14.37 -14.24
N LEU A 237 0.75 -13.30 -13.45
CA LEU A 237 1.93 -12.78 -12.78
C LEU A 237 1.74 -12.76 -11.26
N PHE A 238 2.74 -13.27 -10.54
CA PHE A 238 2.94 -12.97 -9.12
C PHE A 238 4.36 -12.46 -8.92
N ALA A 239 4.52 -11.42 -8.10
CA ALA A 239 5.82 -10.81 -7.81
C ALA A 239 6.04 -10.60 -6.32
N PHE A 240 7.18 -11.02 -5.81
CA PHE A 240 7.55 -10.81 -4.41
C PHE A 240 9.07 -10.71 -4.20
N ASP A 241 9.48 -10.35 -2.99
CA ASP A 241 10.88 -10.37 -2.55
C ASP A 241 11.00 -11.37 -1.39
N PHE A 242 12.01 -12.25 -1.40
CA PHE A 242 12.24 -13.18 -0.30
C PHE A 242 12.51 -12.46 1.04
N GLN A 243 13.07 -11.25 1.01
CA GLN A 243 13.24 -10.41 2.22
C GLN A 243 11.90 -9.88 2.77
N SER A 244 10.80 -9.99 2.02
CA SER A 244 9.45 -9.62 2.46
C SER A 244 8.69 -10.75 3.17
N TYR A 245 9.39 -11.83 3.54
CA TYR A 245 8.91 -13.07 4.18
C TYR A 245 8.08 -13.97 3.25
N PHE A 246 8.71 -15.09 2.87
CA PHE A 246 8.13 -16.11 2.00
C PHE A 246 6.77 -16.61 2.49
N GLU A 247 6.62 -16.86 3.78
CA GLU A 247 5.38 -17.32 4.39
C GLU A 247 4.27 -16.26 4.30
N ARG A 248 4.58 -14.98 4.51
CA ARG A 248 3.58 -13.92 4.39
C ARG A 248 3.11 -13.74 2.95
N LYS A 249 4.03 -13.80 1.99
CA LYS A 249 3.75 -13.64 0.56
C LYS A 249 3.08 -14.87 -0.06
N ASN A 250 3.32 -16.05 0.52
CA ASN A 250 2.65 -17.31 0.20
C ASN A 250 2.68 -17.71 -1.30
N PRO A 251 3.86 -17.70 -1.96
CA PRO A 251 3.97 -18.04 -3.39
C PRO A 251 3.46 -19.46 -3.71
N LEU A 252 3.57 -20.39 -2.76
CA LEU A 252 3.16 -21.78 -2.96
C LEU A 252 1.65 -21.91 -3.19
N ALA A 253 0.83 -21.12 -2.50
CA ALA A 253 -0.61 -21.11 -2.72
C ALA A 253 -0.96 -20.60 -4.12
N VAL A 254 -0.22 -19.63 -4.65
CA VAL A 254 -0.42 -19.13 -6.02
C VAL A 254 -0.14 -20.23 -7.05
N ILE A 255 0.96 -20.97 -6.86
CA ILE A 255 1.30 -22.11 -7.73
C ILE A 255 0.24 -23.20 -7.64
N GLU A 256 -0.24 -23.51 -6.43
CA GLU A 256 -1.27 -24.54 -6.26
C GLU A 256 -2.60 -24.12 -6.89
N ALA A 257 -3.04 -22.87 -6.72
CA ALA A 257 -4.23 -22.36 -7.40
C ALA A 257 -4.10 -22.46 -8.92
N PHE A 258 -2.92 -22.15 -9.46
CA PHE A 258 -2.66 -22.29 -10.90
C PHE A 258 -2.69 -23.75 -11.36
N ARG A 259 -2.12 -24.68 -10.59
CA ARG A 259 -2.18 -26.12 -10.87
C ARG A 259 -3.61 -26.67 -10.85
N LEU A 260 -4.42 -26.25 -9.89
CA LEU A 260 -5.83 -26.65 -9.81
C LEU A 260 -6.63 -26.07 -10.97
N ALA A 261 -6.29 -24.85 -11.40
CA ALA A 261 -6.92 -24.22 -12.53
C ALA A 261 -6.53 -24.93 -13.84
N PHE A 262 -5.25 -25.08 -14.17
CA PHE A 262 -4.79 -25.37 -15.53
C PHE A 262 -4.03 -26.69 -15.69
N SER A 263 -4.20 -27.31 -16.86
CA SER A 263 -3.42 -28.45 -17.34
C SER A 263 -2.32 -27.99 -18.32
N GLU A 264 -1.39 -28.87 -18.67
CA GLU A 264 -0.34 -28.57 -19.67
C GLU A 264 -0.88 -28.26 -21.08
N ARG A 265 -2.14 -28.59 -21.36
CA ARG A 265 -2.81 -28.32 -22.65
C ARG A 265 -3.40 -26.92 -22.72
N ASP A 266 -3.63 -26.28 -21.59
CA ASP A 266 -4.17 -24.93 -21.54
C ASP A 266 -3.08 -23.92 -21.96
N PRO A 267 -3.36 -22.95 -22.84
CA PRO A 267 -2.45 -21.87 -23.21
C PRO A 267 -2.35 -20.81 -22.10
N ALA A 268 -2.01 -21.24 -20.88
CA ALA A 268 -1.82 -20.38 -19.71
C ALA A 268 -0.40 -20.58 -19.15
N LEU A 269 0.18 -19.51 -18.61
CA LEU A 269 1.51 -19.48 -18.00
C LEU A 269 1.46 -18.67 -16.71
N LEU A 270 1.95 -19.24 -15.61
CA LEU A 270 2.24 -18.48 -14.40
C LEU A 270 3.71 -18.08 -14.38
N LEU A 271 3.98 -16.78 -14.32
CA LEU A 271 5.29 -16.25 -14.00
C LEU A 271 5.33 -15.84 -12.53
N VAL A 272 6.23 -16.46 -11.77
CA VAL A 272 6.58 -16.02 -10.43
C VAL A 272 7.89 -15.27 -10.49
N LYS A 273 7.81 -13.94 -10.37
CA LYS A 273 8.96 -13.05 -10.28
C LYS A 273 9.38 -12.96 -8.80
N SER A 274 10.62 -13.33 -8.46
CA SER A 274 11.21 -13.11 -7.13
C SER A 274 12.50 -12.29 -7.15
N SER A 275 12.85 -11.67 -6.03
CA SER A 275 14.18 -11.07 -5.77
C SER A 275 14.82 -11.70 -4.54
N ASN A 276 16.15 -11.68 -4.48
CA ASN A 276 16.95 -12.13 -3.33
C ASN A 276 16.83 -13.64 -3.01
N GLY A 277 16.39 -14.48 -3.95
CA GLY A 277 16.27 -15.93 -3.72
C GLY A 277 17.59 -16.61 -3.37
N SER A 278 18.72 -16.11 -3.87
CA SER A 278 20.06 -16.62 -3.54
C SER A 278 20.41 -16.58 -2.04
N ARG A 279 19.74 -15.72 -1.25
CA ARG A 279 19.93 -15.64 0.21
C ARG A 279 19.04 -16.58 0.99
N PHE A 280 18.07 -17.19 0.33
CA PHE A 280 17.12 -18.13 0.91
C PHE A 280 17.07 -19.40 0.05
N PRO A 281 18.22 -20.10 -0.13
CA PRO A 281 18.36 -21.19 -1.09
C PRO A 281 17.31 -22.29 -0.88
N ASP A 282 17.02 -22.65 0.37
CA ASP A 282 16.01 -23.67 0.69
C ASP A 282 14.60 -23.26 0.25
N ARG A 283 14.25 -21.97 0.41
CA ARG A 283 12.94 -21.44 0.00
C ARG A 283 12.85 -21.26 -1.51
N LEU A 284 13.95 -20.85 -2.15
CA LEU A 284 14.03 -20.80 -3.60
C LEU A 284 13.92 -22.21 -4.21
N GLN A 285 14.55 -23.21 -3.60
CA GLN A 285 14.43 -24.60 -4.03
C GLN A 285 13.00 -25.10 -3.83
N GLN A 286 12.40 -24.87 -2.67
CA GLN A 286 10.99 -25.19 -2.41
C GLN A 286 10.05 -24.59 -3.48
N LEU A 287 10.30 -23.34 -3.89
CA LEU A 287 9.53 -22.68 -4.94
C LEU A 287 9.73 -23.33 -6.33
N LYS A 288 10.97 -23.68 -6.68
CA LYS A 288 11.31 -24.37 -7.93
C LYS A 288 10.69 -25.77 -7.99
N ASP A 289 10.70 -26.50 -6.88
CA ASP A 289 10.11 -27.84 -6.79
C ASP A 289 8.59 -27.79 -6.97
N ALA A 290 7.92 -26.79 -6.36
CA ALA A 290 6.48 -26.58 -6.55
C ALA A 290 6.11 -26.22 -8.00
N ALA A 291 6.98 -25.48 -8.69
CA ALA A 291 6.80 -25.12 -10.10
C ALA A 291 7.07 -26.27 -11.08
N ALA A 292 7.76 -27.33 -10.64
CA ALA A 292 8.17 -28.42 -11.51
C ALA A 292 6.95 -29.15 -12.11
N LYS A 293 7.06 -29.51 -13.41
CA LYS A 293 6.05 -30.27 -14.18
C LYS A 293 4.76 -29.48 -14.49
N HIS A 294 4.82 -28.15 -14.46
CA HIS A 294 3.72 -27.27 -14.83
C HIS A 294 4.21 -26.10 -15.68
N ARG A 295 3.28 -25.41 -16.35
CA ARG A 295 3.55 -24.14 -17.04
C ARG A 295 3.73 -23.00 -16.02
N VAL A 296 4.70 -23.15 -15.12
CA VAL A 296 5.10 -22.18 -14.11
C VAL A 296 6.56 -21.84 -14.34
N ARG A 297 6.87 -20.56 -14.57
CA ARG A 297 8.25 -20.07 -14.71
C ARG A 297 8.62 -19.27 -13.47
N ILE A 298 9.78 -19.58 -12.90
CA ILE A 298 10.39 -18.79 -11.82
C ILE A 298 11.44 -17.87 -12.42
N HIS A 299 11.28 -16.56 -12.22
CA HIS A 299 12.29 -15.56 -12.58
C HIS A 299 12.81 -14.91 -11.29
N ASP A 300 13.93 -15.42 -10.77
CA ASP A 300 14.62 -14.83 -9.62
C ASP A 300 15.76 -13.92 -10.09
N GLY A 301 15.75 -12.66 -9.64
CA GLY A 301 16.75 -11.66 -10.04
C GLY A 301 16.19 -10.26 -9.94
N TYR A 302 17.04 -9.24 -9.95
CA TYR A 302 16.56 -7.86 -9.94
C TYR A 302 16.04 -7.46 -11.33
N LEU A 303 14.86 -6.83 -11.36
CA LEU A 303 14.37 -6.08 -12.51
C LEU A 303 14.41 -4.62 -12.12
N ASP A 304 14.85 -3.76 -13.03
CA ASP A 304 14.75 -2.33 -12.79
C ASP A 304 13.28 -1.88 -12.76
N LYS A 305 13.06 -0.61 -12.39
CA LYS A 305 11.71 -0.05 -12.28
C LYS A 305 10.93 -0.10 -13.60
N ASN A 306 11.58 0.19 -14.73
CA ASN A 306 10.93 0.17 -16.03
C ASN A 306 10.58 -1.26 -16.46
N GLU A 307 11.47 -2.21 -16.20
CA GLU A 307 11.24 -3.63 -16.44
C GLU A 307 10.08 -4.16 -15.60
N MET A 308 10.08 -3.91 -14.29
CA MET A 308 9.02 -4.38 -13.38
C MET A 308 7.65 -3.81 -13.77
N ARG A 309 7.58 -2.52 -14.12
CA ARG A 309 6.33 -1.89 -14.58
C ARG A 309 5.86 -2.42 -15.94
N ASN A 310 6.78 -2.66 -16.88
CA ASN A 310 6.42 -3.31 -18.14
C ASN A 310 5.94 -4.74 -17.90
N LEU A 311 6.53 -5.48 -16.98
CA LEU A 311 6.07 -6.84 -16.67
C LEU A 311 4.63 -6.85 -16.13
N LEU A 312 4.27 -5.91 -15.25
CA LEU A 312 2.88 -5.70 -14.81
C LEU A 312 1.96 -5.28 -15.96
N ARG A 313 2.42 -4.40 -16.85
CA ARG A 313 1.67 -3.95 -18.03
C ARG A 313 1.45 -5.09 -19.04
N LEU A 314 2.38 -6.03 -19.15
CA LEU A 314 2.37 -7.10 -20.15
C LEU A 314 1.69 -8.39 -19.67
N CYS A 315 1.44 -8.54 -18.37
CA CYS A 315 0.63 -9.67 -17.89
C CYS A 315 -0.85 -9.49 -18.26
N ASP A 316 -1.57 -10.61 -18.30
CA ASP A 316 -3.01 -10.62 -18.53
C ASP A 316 -3.79 -10.58 -17.22
N SER A 317 -3.26 -11.17 -16.15
CA SER A 317 -3.80 -11.05 -14.79
C SER A 317 -2.70 -11.06 -13.74
N TYR A 318 -2.92 -10.35 -12.64
CA TYR A 318 -2.05 -10.38 -11.47
C TYR A 318 -2.69 -11.18 -10.34
N VAL A 319 -1.92 -12.03 -9.68
CA VAL A 319 -2.42 -12.91 -8.60
C VAL A 319 -1.54 -12.78 -7.36
N SER A 320 -2.15 -12.61 -6.18
CA SER A 320 -1.44 -12.60 -4.90
C SER A 320 -2.29 -13.21 -3.79
N LEU A 321 -1.94 -14.44 -3.40
CA LEU A 321 -2.57 -15.16 -2.29
C LEU A 321 -1.83 -14.94 -0.97
N HIS A 322 -1.47 -13.69 -0.73
CA HIS A 322 -0.76 -13.25 0.48
C HIS A 322 -1.56 -13.56 1.74
N ARG A 323 -0.86 -13.78 2.85
CA ARG A 323 -1.46 -13.91 4.17
C ARG A 323 -1.76 -12.57 4.81
N SER A 324 -0.95 -11.54 4.50
CA SER A 324 -1.22 -10.15 4.87
C SER A 324 -0.29 -9.18 4.13
N GLU A 325 -0.74 -7.94 3.94
CA GLU A 325 0.02 -6.82 3.35
C GLU A 325 -0.15 -5.54 4.17
N GLY A 326 0.91 -4.72 4.21
CA GLY A 326 0.84 -3.37 4.78
C GLY A 326 0.29 -2.35 3.79
N PHE A 327 0.38 -2.64 2.49
CA PHE A 327 -0.25 -1.87 1.42
C PHE A 327 -0.57 -2.72 0.19
N GLY A 328 0.38 -3.54 -0.28
CA GLY A 328 0.22 -4.33 -1.50
C GLY A 328 0.59 -3.56 -2.78
N LEU A 329 1.78 -2.97 -2.82
CA LEU A 329 2.20 -2.08 -3.93
C LEU A 329 1.98 -2.69 -5.33
N SER A 330 2.38 -3.95 -5.53
CA SER A 330 2.25 -4.63 -6.83
C SER A 330 0.79 -4.91 -7.22
N LEU A 331 -0.12 -5.08 -6.25
CA LEU A 331 -1.56 -5.18 -6.51
C LEU A 331 -2.06 -3.87 -7.10
N ALA A 332 -1.79 -2.76 -6.39
CA ALA A 332 -2.23 -1.44 -6.80
C ALA A 332 -1.62 -1.01 -8.15
N GLU A 333 -0.35 -1.34 -8.41
CA GLU A 333 0.28 -1.09 -9.72
C GLU A 333 -0.36 -1.91 -10.85
N ALA A 334 -0.64 -3.21 -10.63
CA ALA A 334 -1.34 -4.04 -11.62
C ALA A 334 -2.74 -3.49 -11.93
N MET A 335 -3.50 -3.10 -10.91
CA MET A 335 -4.80 -2.45 -11.07
C MET A 335 -4.69 -1.16 -11.88
N ALA A 336 -3.66 -0.33 -11.63
CA ALA A 336 -3.44 0.90 -12.38
C ALA A 336 -3.10 0.67 -13.86
N PHE A 337 -2.56 -0.51 -14.21
CA PHE A 337 -2.39 -0.98 -15.60
C PHE A 337 -3.63 -1.69 -16.17
N ALA A 338 -4.79 -1.53 -15.53
CA ALA A 338 -6.06 -2.15 -15.90
C ALA A 338 -6.01 -3.68 -15.96
N LYS A 339 -5.21 -4.31 -15.09
CA LYS A 339 -5.15 -5.77 -15.00
C LYS A 339 -6.20 -6.31 -14.05
N PRO A 340 -6.95 -7.37 -14.39
CA PRO A 340 -7.74 -8.10 -13.42
C PRO A 340 -6.82 -8.66 -12.33
N VAL A 341 -7.12 -8.31 -11.08
CA VAL A 341 -6.31 -8.70 -9.92
C VAL A 341 -7.08 -9.69 -9.03
N ILE A 342 -6.49 -10.87 -8.83
CA ILE A 342 -6.95 -11.90 -7.91
C ILE A 342 -6.12 -11.81 -6.64
N ALA A 343 -6.75 -11.51 -5.50
CA ALA A 343 -6.02 -11.29 -4.26
C ALA A 343 -6.76 -11.84 -3.06
N THR A 344 -6.03 -12.25 -2.03
CA THR A 344 -6.65 -12.51 -0.72
C THR A 344 -7.46 -11.29 -0.28
N GLY A 345 -8.72 -11.51 0.08
CA GLY A 345 -9.62 -10.47 0.59
C GLY A 345 -9.35 -10.12 2.05
N TYR A 346 -8.10 -9.78 2.38
CA TYR A 346 -7.67 -9.51 3.75
C TYR A 346 -6.57 -8.45 3.79
N SER A 347 -6.56 -7.62 4.84
CA SER A 347 -5.56 -6.59 5.13
C SER A 347 -5.60 -5.35 4.22
N ALA A 348 -4.45 -4.72 3.98
CA ALA A 348 -4.36 -3.37 3.44
C ALA A 348 -4.83 -3.19 1.98
N ASN A 349 -4.95 -4.26 1.19
CA ASN A 349 -5.48 -4.15 -0.17
C ASN A 349 -6.97 -3.77 -0.19
N LEU A 350 -7.73 -4.08 0.86
CA LEU A 350 -9.16 -3.76 0.98
C LEU A 350 -9.45 -2.25 1.04
N ASP A 351 -8.42 -1.43 1.22
CA ASP A 351 -8.53 0.03 1.16
C ASP A 351 -8.76 0.57 -0.26
N TYR A 352 -8.49 -0.23 -1.29
CA TYR A 352 -8.64 0.12 -2.71
C TYR A 352 -9.17 -1.04 -3.58
N MET A 353 -9.27 -2.26 -3.04
CA MET A 353 -9.87 -3.42 -3.69
C MET A 353 -11.22 -3.79 -3.06
N ASN A 354 -12.21 -4.04 -3.90
CA ASN A 354 -13.56 -4.49 -3.53
C ASN A 354 -14.10 -5.47 -4.60
N ALA A 355 -15.35 -5.92 -4.46
CA ALA A 355 -15.94 -6.91 -5.36
C ALA A 355 -16.24 -6.37 -6.79
N ASP A 356 -16.30 -5.05 -6.97
CA ASP A 356 -16.60 -4.42 -8.26
C ASP A 356 -15.34 -4.16 -9.10
N ASN A 357 -14.18 -4.13 -8.45
CA ASN A 357 -12.90 -3.75 -9.05
C ASN A 357 -11.77 -4.79 -8.86
N GLY A 358 -12.07 -5.93 -8.22
CA GLY A 358 -11.09 -6.98 -7.96
C GLY A 358 -11.73 -8.32 -7.60
N LEU A 359 -10.93 -9.38 -7.69
CA LEU A 359 -11.35 -10.74 -7.37
C LEU A 359 -10.83 -11.13 -5.98
N LEU A 360 -11.62 -10.78 -4.96
CA LEU A 360 -11.28 -11.03 -3.56
C LEU A 360 -11.51 -12.50 -3.19
N VAL A 361 -10.42 -13.20 -2.89
CA VAL A 361 -10.38 -14.59 -2.45
C VAL A 361 -10.69 -14.65 -0.95
N ARG A 362 -11.65 -15.49 -0.57
CA ARG A 362 -12.01 -15.76 0.82
C ARG A 362 -10.82 -16.34 1.57
N HIS A 363 -10.87 -16.23 2.89
CA HIS A 363 -9.83 -16.74 3.75
C HIS A 363 -10.38 -17.16 5.09
N ARG A 364 -9.57 -17.93 5.83
CA ARG A 364 -9.72 -18.14 7.27
C ARG A 364 -8.60 -17.41 7.98
N LEU A 365 -8.85 -16.91 9.19
CA LEU A 365 -7.76 -16.41 10.03
C LEU A 365 -7.13 -17.60 10.75
N VAL A 366 -5.81 -17.72 10.64
CA VAL A 366 -5.03 -18.77 11.30
C VAL A 366 -3.94 -18.14 12.16
N GLU A 367 -3.61 -18.83 13.24
CA GLU A 367 -2.52 -18.45 14.12
C GLU A 367 -1.16 -18.81 13.49
N ILE A 368 -0.18 -17.96 13.70
CA ILE A 368 1.21 -18.19 13.33
C ILE A 368 1.81 -19.18 14.34
N GLU A 369 2.19 -20.37 13.88
CA GLU A 369 2.66 -21.46 14.74
C GLU A 369 4.08 -21.28 15.27
N ARG A 370 4.90 -20.48 14.57
CA ARG A 370 6.30 -20.17 14.90
C ARG A 370 6.66 -18.78 14.42
N ASP A 371 7.62 -18.14 15.07
CA ASP A 371 8.12 -16.83 14.64
C ASP A 371 8.57 -16.86 13.17
N VAL A 372 8.11 -15.88 12.39
CA VAL A 372 8.50 -15.63 11.01
C VAL A 372 9.04 -14.20 10.94
N GLY A 373 10.36 -14.07 11.14
CA GLY A 373 11.01 -12.77 11.18
C GLY A 373 10.40 -11.85 12.25
N PRO A 374 9.70 -10.75 11.88
CA PRO A 374 9.11 -9.85 12.83
C PRO A 374 7.76 -10.31 13.35
N TYR A 375 7.16 -11.32 12.72
CA TYR A 375 5.84 -11.86 13.02
C TYR A 375 5.96 -12.94 14.09
N ALA A 376 5.38 -12.71 15.26
CA ALA A 376 5.54 -13.59 16.39
C ALA A 376 4.55 -14.76 16.33
N LYS A 377 4.95 -15.90 16.91
CA LYS A 377 4.04 -16.99 17.24
C LYS A 377 2.83 -16.45 18.02
N GLY A 378 1.63 -16.93 17.71
CA GLY A 378 0.39 -16.48 18.37
C GLY A 378 -0.32 -15.33 17.67
N GLN A 379 0.37 -14.61 16.76
CA GLN A 379 -0.29 -13.60 15.94
C GLN A 379 -1.11 -14.25 14.82
N VAL A 380 -2.03 -13.49 14.21
CA VAL A 380 -2.96 -14.01 13.20
C VAL A 380 -2.77 -13.38 11.83
N TRP A 381 -2.98 -14.17 10.78
CA TRP A 381 -3.01 -13.74 9.39
C TRP A 381 -3.99 -14.60 8.57
N ALA A 382 -4.24 -14.23 7.32
CA ALA A 382 -5.14 -14.96 6.45
C ALA A 382 -4.50 -16.24 5.90
N ASP A 383 -5.32 -17.28 5.77
CA ASP A 383 -5.08 -18.48 4.99
C ASP A 383 -6.11 -18.52 3.84
N PRO A 384 -5.71 -18.21 2.60
CA PRO A 384 -6.63 -18.01 1.48
C PRO A 384 -7.20 -19.33 0.92
N ASP A 385 -8.42 -19.25 0.39
CA ASP A 385 -9.13 -20.32 -0.32
C ASP A 385 -8.52 -20.53 -1.73
N VAL A 386 -7.69 -21.55 -1.86
CA VAL A 386 -6.89 -21.83 -3.07
C VAL A 386 -7.80 -22.28 -4.22
N GLU A 387 -8.85 -23.03 -3.94
CA GLU A 387 -9.83 -23.51 -4.90
C GLU A 387 -10.64 -22.36 -5.51
N GLN A 388 -11.04 -21.38 -4.70
CA GLN A 388 -11.68 -20.17 -5.20
C GLN A 388 -10.73 -19.34 -6.07
N ALA A 389 -9.46 -19.22 -5.67
CA ALA A 389 -8.47 -18.54 -6.49
C ALA A 389 -8.29 -19.23 -7.86
N ALA A 390 -8.27 -20.57 -7.89
CA ALA A 390 -8.24 -21.34 -9.13
C ALA A 390 -9.47 -21.09 -10.00
N ALA A 391 -10.66 -21.05 -9.41
CA ALA A 391 -11.90 -20.72 -10.12
C ALA A 391 -11.88 -19.30 -10.71
N TYR A 392 -11.35 -18.32 -9.98
CA TYR A 392 -11.15 -16.96 -10.49
C TYR A 392 -10.13 -16.91 -11.63
N MET A 393 -9.01 -17.65 -11.53
CA MET A 393 -8.05 -17.76 -12.63
C MET A 393 -8.72 -18.31 -13.90
N ARG A 394 -9.53 -19.38 -13.77
CA ARG A 394 -10.29 -19.93 -14.90
C ARG A 394 -11.28 -18.92 -15.48
N ARG A 395 -11.94 -18.14 -14.64
CA ARG A 395 -12.90 -17.12 -15.08
C ARG A 395 -12.22 -16.03 -15.92
N VAL A 396 -11.13 -15.43 -15.44
CA VAL A 396 -10.46 -14.35 -16.19
C VAL A 396 -9.76 -14.85 -17.46
N PHE A 397 -9.36 -16.12 -17.47
CA PHE A 397 -8.83 -16.80 -18.65
C PHE A 397 -9.92 -17.05 -19.71
N GLY A 398 -11.10 -17.53 -19.29
CA GLY A 398 -12.18 -17.94 -20.19
C GLY A 398 -13.14 -16.82 -20.62
N ASP A 399 -13.17 -15.71 -19.90
CA ASP A 399 -14.07 -14.58 -20.15
C ASP A 399 -13.28 -13.26 -20.25
N ALA A 400 -12.81 -12.97 -21.47
CA ALA A 400 -12.02 -11.78 -21.76
C ALA A 400 -12.79 -10.47 -21.54
N ALA A 401 -14.10 -10.47 -21.77
CA ALA A 401 -14.95 -9.30 -21.55
C ALA A 401 -15.04 -8.97 -20.06
N PHE A 402 -15.29 -9.99 -19.22
CA PHE A 402 -15.28 -9.83 -17.77
C PHE A 402 -13.91 -9.37 -17.25
N ALA A 403 -12.83 -9.99 -17.74
CA ALA A 403 -11.45 -9.64 -17.35
C ALA A 403 -11.10 -8.18 -17.68
N ALA A 404 -11.47 -7.70 -18.88
CA ALA A 404 -11.27 -6.32 -19.29
C ALA A 404 -12.12 -5.35 -18.47
N GLU A 405 -13.37 -5.71 -18.18
CA GLU A 405 -14.29 -4.86 -17.42
C GLU A 405 -13.81 -4.63 -15.98
N ILE A 406 -13.49 -5.71 -15.27
CA ILE A 406 -13.02 -5.59 -13.89
C ILE A 406 -11.67 -4.88 -13.81
N GLY A 407 -10.78 -5.10 -14.78
CA GLY A 407 -9.51 -4.37 -14.89
C GLY A 407 -9.72 -2.87 -15.12
N ARG A 408 -10.69 -2.48 -15.94
CA ARG A 408 -11.04 -1.07 -16.17
C ARG A 408 -11.56 -0.39 -14.90
N HIS A 409 -12.43 -1.05 -14.14
CA HIS A 409 -12.89 -0.55 -12.84
C HIS A 409 -11.71 -0.40 -11.86
N ALA A 410 -10.83 -1.41 -11.79
CA ALA A 410 -9.63 -1.38 -10.97
C ALA A 410 -8.76 -0.15 -11.26
N GLN A 411 -8.52 0.13 -12.54
CA GLN A 411 -7.73 1.28 -12.96
C GLN A 411 -8.37 2.60 -12.55
N GLN A 412 -9.67 2.77 -12.79
CA GLN A 412 -10.39 4.00 -12.46
C GLN A 412 -10.36 4.28 -10.96
N ASP A 413 -10.61 3.27 -10.14
CA ASP A 413 -10.64 3.39 -8.69
C ASP A 413 -9.25 3.70 -8.12
N VAL A 414 -8.22 2.96 -8.54
CA VAL A 414 -6.85 3.20 -8.08
C VAL A 414 -6.33 4.57 -8.53
N GLN A 415 -6.63 5.02 -9.75
CA GLN A 415 -6.25 6.37 -10.18
C GLN A 415 -6.97 7.44 -9.36
N ARG A 416 -8.26 7.25 -9.09
CA ARG A 416 -9.06 8.17 -8.27
C ARG A 416 -8.54 8.24 -6.84
N GLU A 417 -8.17 7.13 -6.24
CA GLU A 417 -7.87 7.04 -4.80
C GLU A 417 -6.38 7.15 -4.48
N LEU A 418 -5.53 6.59 -5.33
CA LEU A 418 -4.09 6.50 -5.13
C LEU A 418 -3.29 7.37 -6.12
N GLY A 419 -3.94 8.14 -6.98
CA GLY A 419 -3.24 9.05 -7.91
C GLY A 419 -2.34 10.06 -7.19
N THR A 420 -1.14 10.29 -7.73
CA THR A 420 -0.09 11.13 -7.15
C THR A 420 -0.57 12.51 -6.70
N ALA A 421 -1.38 13.20 -7.51
CA ALA A 421 -1.91 14.52 -7.18
C ALA A 421 -2.90 14.49 -6.00
N ARG A 422 -3.71 13.43 -5.87
CA ARG A 422 -4.63 13.29 -4.73
C ARG A 422 -3.87 13.07 -3.44
N VAL A 423 -2.87 12.19 -3.44
CA VAL A 423 -2.03 11.95 -2.27
C VAL A 423 -1.24 13.20 -1.89
N GLY A 424 -0.72 13.94 -2.87
CA GLY A 424 -0.08 15.24 -2.63
C GLY A 424 -1.00 16.22 -1.88
N ARG A 425 -2.26 16.35 -2.32
CA ARG A 425 -3.27 17.18 -1.62
C ARG A 425 -3.59 16.68 -0.21
N LEU A 426 -3.55 15.36 0.04
CA LEU A 426 -3.74 14.82 1.39
C LEU A 426 -2.60 15.22 2.31
N ILE A 427 -1.37 15.11 1.81
CA ILE A 427 -0.15 15.52 2.53
C ILE A 427 -0.20 17.02 2.82
N GLU A 428 -0.46 17.86 1.81
CA GLU A 428 -0.57 19.32 1.98
C GLU A 428 -1.59 19.70 3.07
N ARG A 429 -2.81 19.15 2.99
CA ARG A 429 -3.85 19.40 4.00
C ARG A 429 -3.40 18.98 5.39
N ARG A 430 -2.75 17.82 5.51
CA ARG A 430 -2.28 17.34 6.82
C ARG A 430 -1.22 18.27 7.40
N LEU A 431 -0.24 18.68 6.60
CA LEU A 431 0.79 19.63 7.02
C LEU A 431 0.20 20.97 7.45
N GLY A 432 -0.83 21.45 6.76
CA GLY A 432 -1.57 22.67 7.14
C GLY A 432 -2.21 22.58 8.53
N SER A 433 -2.59 21.37 8.97
CA SER A 433 -3.19 21.12 10.30
C SER A 433 -2.17 20.97 11.44
N LEU A 434 -0.87 20.90 11.14
CA LEU A 434 0.21 20.81 12.14
C LEU A 434 0.73 22.18 12.60
N ARG A 435 0.02 23.25 12.25
CA ARG A 435 0.38 24.65 12.53
C ARG A 435 -0.07 25.14 13.89
#